data_AF-A0A522E7P5-F1
#
_entry.id   AF-A0A522E7P5-F1
#
_cell.length_a   1.000
_cell.length_b   1.000
_cell.length_c   1.000
_cell.angle_alpha   90.00
_cell.angle_beta   90.00
_cell.angle_gamma   90.00
#
_symmetry.space_group_name_H-M   'P 1'
#
loop_
_entity.id
_entity.type
_entity.pdbx_description
1 polymer ?
#
loop_
_entity_poly.entity_id
_entity_poly.type
_entity_poly.pdbx_seq_one_letter_code
_entity_poly.pdbx_strand_id
1 'polypeptide(L)'
;MPKETIARVKEGHYLQWVNACIAGYGKATTSSSFEYAGPFTESILIGNLAIRSFLLKNPQLKDWNDKWLGRKKLLWDAKNMKITNFDEANQFVKREYREGWNLGIASR
;
A
#
# COMPACT_ATOMS: atom_id res chain seq x y z
N MET A 1 3.27 16.82 28.73
CA MET A 1 2.82 16.38 27.39
C MET A 1 3.89 16.75 26.38
N PRO A 2 4.14 15.94 25.33
CA PRO A 2 5.09 16.32 24.27
C PRO A 2 4.64 17.62 23.57
N LYS A 3 5.60 18.37 23.02
CA LYS A 3 5.34 19.63 22.32
C LYS A 3 4.56 19.38 21.02
N GLU A 4 3.56 20.21 20.74
CA GLU A 4 2.76 20.09 19.53
C GLU A 4 3.62 20.30 18.28
N THR A 5 3.51 19.36 17.33
CA THR A 5 4.30 19.34 16.09
C THR A 5 3.48 19.69 14.84
N ILE A 6 2.15 19.53 14.88
CA ILE A 6 1.25 19.79 13.74
C ILE A 6 0.05 20.60 14.21
N ALA A 7 -0.35 21.60 13.42
CA ALA A 7 -1.50 22.43 13.71
C ALA A 7 -2.80 21.60 13.69
N ARG A 8 -3.64 21.77 14.72
CA ARG A 8 -4.97 21.13 14.76
C ARG A 8 -5.90 21.78 13.74
N VAL A 9 -6.74 20.94 13.13
CA VAL A 9 -7.78 21.40 12.21
C VAL A 9 -8.97 21.91 13.02
N LYS A 10 -9.21 23.23 12.98
CA LYS A 10 -10.23 23.90 13.82
C LYS A 10 -11.66 23.59 13.37
N GLU A 11 -11.90 23.56 12.07
CA GLU A 11 -13.20 23.26 11.46
C GLU A 11 -13.51 21.75 11.31
N GLY A 12 -12.57 20.88 11.66
CA GLY A 12 -12.65 19.44 11.44
C GLY A 12 -12.14 18.98 10.07
N HIS A 13 -11.65 17.74 10.01
CA HIS A 13 -10.95 17.20 8.83
C HIS A 13 -11.81 17.14 7.55
N TYR A 14 -13.11 16.87 7.69
CA TYR A 14 -14.03 16.79 6.55
C TYR A 14 -14.25 18.15 5.88
N LEU A 15 -14.52 19.19 6.67
CA LEU A 15 -14.71 20.55 6.18
C LEU A 15 -13.41 21.08 5.55
N GLN A 16 -12.25 20.79 6.15
CA GLN A 16 -10.95 21.14 5.58
C GLN A 16 -10.76 20.51 4.18
N TRP A 17 -11.13 19.24 4.01
CA TRP A 17 -11.04 18.58 2.71
C TRP A 17 -11.99 19.19 1.67
N VAL A 18 -13.25 19.47 2.04
CA VAL A 18 -14.22 20.14 1.15
C VAL A 18 -13.71 21.52 0.72
N ASN A 19 -13.22 22.32 1.66
CA ASN A 19 -12.63 23.63 1.38
C ASN A 19 -11.43 23.52 0.44
N ALA A 20 -10.57 22.51 0.63
CA ALA A 20 -9.43 22.28 -0.25
C ALA A 20 -9.86 21.87 -1.67
N CYS A 21 -10.90 21.03 -1.80
CA CYS A 21 -11.47 20.68 -3.09
C CYS A 21 -12.05 21.90 -3.83
N ILE A 22 -12.73 22.79 -3.12
CA ILE A 22 -13.30 24.03 -3.69
C ILE A 22 -12.18 25.01 -4.10
N ALA A 23 -11.15 25.17 -3.26
CA ALA A 23 -10.03 26.08 -3.54
C ALA A 23 -9.25 25.67 -4.80
N GLY A 24 -9.16 24.36 -5.06
CA GLY A 24 -8.48 23.77 -6.21
C GLY A 24 -7.11 23.18 -5.87
N TYR A 25 -6.57 22.38 -6.80
CA TYR A 25 -5.32 21.62 -6.58
C TYR A 25 -4.14 22.52 -6.20
N GLY A 26 -3.43 22.15 -5.14
CA GLY A 26 -2.26 22.87 -4.63
C GLY A 26 -2.55 24.21 -3.94
N LYS A 27 -3.82 24.62 -3.83
CA LYS A 27 -4.20 25.93 -3.27
C LYS A 27 -4.60 25.89 -1.78
N ALA A 28 -4.67 24.71 -1.18
CA ALA A 28 -5.01 24.53 0.22
C ALA A 28 -4.23 23.37 0.85
N THR A 29 -4.00 23.46 2.16
CA THR A 29 -3.29 22.44 2.93
C THR A 29 -4.29 21.57 3.70
N THR A 30 -4.26 20.26 3.45
CA THR A 30 -5.01 19.26 4.21
C THR A 30 -4.14 18.65 5.30
N SER A 31 -4.72 18.22 6.42
CA SER A 31 -3.97 17.54 7.49
C SER A 31 -3.36 16.19 7.09
N SER A 32 -3.85 15.57 6.01
CA SER A 32 -3.43 14.27 5.52
C SER A 32 -3.42 14.27 3.99
N SER A 33 -2.43 14.94 3.40
CA SER A 33 -2.29 15.00 1.94
C SER A 33 -1.94 13.63 1.34
N PHE A 34 -2.21 13.42 0.05
CA PHE A 34 -1.96 12.14 -0.62
C PHE A 34 -0.47 11.79 -0.69
N GLU A 35 0.41 12.79 -0.75
CA GLU A 35 1.87 12.63 -0.76
C GLU A 35 2.38 11.99 0.53
N TYR A 36 1.69 12.22 1.66
CA TYR A 36 2.01 11.58 2.94
C TYR A 36 1.18 10.32 3.18
N ALA A 37 -0.15 10.43 3.04
CA ALA A 37 -1.09 9.35 3.35
C ALA A 37 -0.95 8.14 2.41
N GLY A 38 -0.55 8.38 1.16
CA GLY A 38 -0.31 7.33 0.16
C GLY A 38 0.82 6.40 0.59
N PRO A 39 2.07 6.87 0.69
CA PRO A 39 3.22 6.05 1.13
C PRO A 39 3.04 5.46 2.55
N PHE A 40 2.35 6.19 3.44
CA PHE A 40 2.01 5.68 4.76
C PHE A 40 1.10 4.45 4.67
N THR A 41 0.01 4.54 3.91
CA THR A 41 -0.92 3.42 3.70
C THR A 41 -0.23 2.27 2.99
N GLU A 42 0.60 2.57 1.98
CA GLU A 42 1.43 1.57 1.27
C GLU A 42 2.29 0.76 2.25
N SER A 43 2.95 1.42 3.19
CA SER A 43 3.79 0.77 4.21
C SER A 43 3.01 -0.25 5.04
N ILE A 44 1.76 0.07 5.40
CA ILE A 44 0.87 -0.86 6.14
C ILE A 44 0.45 -2.04 5.26
N LEU A 45 0.12 -1.79 3.99
CA LEU A 45 -0.27 -2.83 3.04
C LEU A 45 0.86 -3.82 2.76
N ILE A 46 2.12 -3.36 2.70
CA ILE A 46 3.30 -4.23 2.57
C ILE A 46 3.40 -5.19 3.76
N GLY A 47 3.01 -4.77 4.97
CA GLY A 47 2.94 -5.65 6.14
C GLY A 47 1.96 -6.82 5.95
N ASN A 48 0.77 -6.54 5.40
CA ASN A 48 -0.20 -7.59 5.07
C ASN A 48 0.31 -8.53 3.98
N LEU A 49 0.98 -7.98 2.95
CA LEU A 49 1.62 -8.77 1.90
C LEU A 49 2.67 -9.73 2.49
N ALA A 50 3.50 -9.25 3.42
CA ALA A 50 4.53 -10.05 4.07
C ALA A 50 3.93 -11.21 4.86
N ILE A 51 2.86 -10.98 5.64
CA ILE A 51 2.16 -12.03 6.39
C ILE A 51 1.58 -13.09 5.44
N ARG A 52 0.92 -12.66 4.35
CA ARG A 52 0.35 -13.60 3.36
C ARG A 52 1.42 -14.41 2.65
N SER A 53 2.53 -13.78 2.30
CA SER A 53 3.69 -14.45 1.70
C SER A 53 4.32 -15.45 2.65
N PHE A 54 4.43 -15.12 3.94
CA PHE A 54 4.98 -16.01 4.96
C PHE A 54 4.16 -17.31 5.12
N LEU A 55 2.85 -17.26 4.90
CA LEU A 55 1.94 -18.40 4.98
C LEU A 55 1.78 -19.16 3.65
N LEU A 56 2.48 -18.74 2.60
CA LEU A 56 2.39 -19.36 1.28
C LEU A 56 3.05 -20.75 1.31
N LYS A 57 2.24 -21.77 1.01
CA LYS A 57 2.66 -23.18 0.99
C LYS A 57 3.24 -23.55 -0.35
N ASN A 58 4.24 -24.42 -0.34
CA ASN A 58 4.78 -25.02 -1.57
C ASN A 58 3.77 -26.07 -2.11
N PRO A 59 3.23 -25.88 -3.34
CA PRO A 59 2.34 -26.87 -3.95
C PRO A 59 3.08 -28.16 -4.35
N GLN A 60 4.39 -28.11 -4.59
CA GLN A 60 5.23 -29.24 -4.95
C GLN A 60 6.06 -29.75 -3.77
N LEU A 61 5.45 -29.75 -2.57
CA LEU A 61 6.08 -30.16 -1.30
C LEU A 61 6.94 -31.42 -1.47
N LYS A 62 8.27 -31.26 -1.42
CA LYS A 62 9.20 -32.40 -1.43
C LYS A 62 9.45 -32.95 -0.02
N ASP A 63 9.54 -32.07 0.97
CA ASP A 63 9.83 -32.39 2.36
C ASP A 63 9.13 -31.43 3.34
N TRP A 64 9.06 -31.79 4.63
CA TRP A 64 8.51 -30.92 5.68
C TRP A 64 9.22 -29.56 5.79
N ASN A 65 10.51 -29.52 5.50
CA ASN A 65 11.32 -28.29 5.49
C ASN A 65 11.01 -27.38 4.29
N ASP A 66 10.44 -27.92 3.22
CA ASP A 66 10.07 -27.21 1.98
C ASP A 66 8.60 -26.74 1.99
N LYS A 67 7.95 -26.80 3.15
CA LYS A 67 6.51 -26.49 3.28
C LYS A 67 6.16 -25.03 3.02
N TRP A 68 7.08 -24.10 3.28
CA TRP A 68 6.80 -22.66 3.29
C TRP A 68 7.74 -21.91 2.34
N LEU A 69 7.18 -21.34 1.27
CA LEU A 69 7.98 -20.67 0.22
C LEU A 69 8.45 -19.27 0.64
N GLY A 70 7.61 -18.54 1.39
CA GLY A 70 7.82 -17.12 1.68
C GLY A 70 8.41 -16.80 3.05
N ARG A 71 9.01 -17.76 3.77
CA ARG A 71 9.71 -17.50 5.05
C ARG A 71 11.10 -16.88 4.83
N LYS A 72 11.12 -15.69 4.22
CA LYS A 72 12.34 -14.95 3.91
C LYS A 72 12.08 -13.44 3.94
N LYS A 73 13.16 -12.65 4.01
CA LYS A 73 13.06 -11.20 3.87
C LYS A 73 12.58 -10.84 2.46
N LEU A 74 11.57 -10.00 2.35
CA LEU A 74 11.09 -9.48 1.07
C LEU A 74 11.72 -8.12 0.78
N LEU A 75 12.08 -7.89 -0.47
CA LEU A 75 12.62 -6.61 -0.96
C LEU A 75 11.55 -5.93 -1.81
N TRP A 76 11.06 -4.79 -1.32
CA TRP A 76 10.01 -4.00 -1.97
C TRP A 76 10.60 -2.88 -2.83
N ASP A 77 10.17 -2.82 -4.08
CA ASP A 77 10.40 -1.71 -5.00
C ASP A 77 9.13 -0.86 -5.08
N ALA A 78 9.10 0.23 -4.33
CA ALA A 78 7.96 1.14 -4.25
C ALA A 78 7.66 1.85 -5.57
N LYS A 79 8.68 2.08 -6.41
CA LYS A 79 8.49 2.78 -7.69
C LYS A 79 7.75 1.90 -8.68
N ASN A 80 8.13 0.63 -8.74
CA ASN A 80 7.51 -0.36 -9.65
C ASN A 80 6.39 -1.16 -8.99
N MET A 81 6.11 -0.91 -7.70
CA MET A 81 5.12 -1.61 -6.89
C MET A 81 5.29 -3.14 -6.98
N LYS A 82 6.48 -3.66 -6.66
CA LYS A 82 6.74 -5.11 -6.75
C LYS A 82 7.76 -5.62 -5.73
N ILE A 83 7.65 -6.91 -5.42
CA ILE A 83 8.68 -7.68 -4.71
C ILE A 83 9.73 -8.15 -5.73
N THR A 84 11.00 -7.89 -5.46
CA THR A 84 12.09 -8.14 -6.42
C THR A 84 12.83 -9.47 -6.21
N ASN A 85 12.63 -10.12 -5.07
CA ASN A 85 13.39 -11.30 -4.67
C ASN A 85 12.53 -12.54 -4.38
N PHE A 86 11.23 -12.45 -4.65
CA PHE A 86 10.27 -13.56 -4.49
C PHE A 86 9.02 -13.28 -5.33
N ASP A 87 8.97 -13.84 -6.54
CA ASP A 87 7.95 -13.50 -7.54
C ASP A 87 6.55 -13.94 -7.12
N GLU A 88 6.42 -15.05 -6.40
CA GLU A 88 5.14 -15.57 -5.93
C GLU A 88 4.44 -14.61 -4.97
N ALA A 89 5.18 -13.76 -4.23
CA ALA A 89 4.57 -12.73 -3.38
C ALA A 89 3.85 -11.64 -4.19
N ASN A 90 4.19 -11.44 -5.47
CA ASN A 90 3.56 -10.43 -6.31
C ASN A 90 2.08 -10.71 -6.59
N GLN A 91 1.61 -11.95 -6.36
CA GLN A 91 0.18 -12.29 -6.41
C GLN A 91 -0.67 -11.51 -5.39
N PHE A 92 -0.03 -10.96 -4.34
CA PHE A 92 -0.71 -10.20 -3.29
C PHE A 92 -0.63 -8.69 -3.49
N VAL A 93 0.13 -8.22 -4.48
CA VAL A 93 0.31 -6.79 -4.78
C VAL A 93 -0.92 -6.21 -5.48
N LYS A 94 -1.48 -6.97 -6.42
CA LYS A 94 -2.67 -6.56 -7.18
C LYS A 94 -3.76 -7.62 -7.03
N ARG A 95 -5.00 -7.15 -7.05
CA ARG A 95 -6.17 -8.03 -7.16
C ARG A 95 -6.50 -8.22 -8.63
N GLU A 96 -6.87 -9.43 -9.00
CA GLU A 96 -7.50 -9.68 -10.30
C GLU A 96 -8.86 -8.99 -10.33
N TYR A 97 -9.05 -8.08 -11.28
CA TYR A 97 -10.33 -7.44 -11.50
C TYR A 97 -11.32 -8.45 -12.07
N ARG A 98 -12.60 -8.25 -11.74
CA ARG A 98 -13.68 -9.03 -12.36
C ARG A 98 -13.66 -8.81 -13.86
N GLU A 99 -14.04 -9.83 -14.62
CA GLU A 99 -14.24 -9.73 -16.06
C GLU A 99 -15.11 -8.51 -16.42
N GLY A 100 -14.68 -7.75 -17.44
CA GLY A 100 -15.29 -6.48 -17.85
C GLY A 100 -14.83 -5.24 -17.07
N TRP A 101 -14.04 -5.39 -15.99
CA TRP A 101 -13.46 -4.27 -15.26
C TRP A 101 -11.96 -4.14 -15.54
N ASN A 102 -11.52 -2.99 -16.04
CA ASN A 102 -10.12 -2.61 -16.12
C ASN A 102 -9.94 -1.18 -15.59
N LEU A 103 -8.73 -0.84 -15.15
CA LEU A 103 -8.45 0.49 -14.58
C LEU A 103 -8.25 1.59 -15.65
N GLY A 104 -8.46 1.32 -16.94
CA GLY A 104 -8.25 2.30 -18.02
C GLY A 104 -6.83 2.89 -18.14
N ILE A 105 -5.91 2.52 -17.24
CA ILE A 105 -4.51 2.97 -17.25
C ILE A 105 -3.73 1.93 -18.05
N ALA A 106 -3.40 2.27 -19.29
CA ALA A 106 -2.44 1.53 -20.09
C ALA A 106 -1.17 1.29 -19.25
N SER A 107 -0.69 0.05 -19.24
CA SER A 107 0.57 -0.35 -18.64
C SER A 107 1.66 0.67 -19.01
N ARG A 108 2.11 1.45 -18.02
CA ARG A 108 3.39 2.16 -18.09
C ARG A 108 4.51 1.20 -17.76
#